data_AF-A0A653SBA1-F1
#
_entry.id   AF-A0A653SBA1-F1
#
_cell.length_a   1.000
_cell.length_b   1.000
_cell.length_c   1.000
_cell.angle_alpha   90.00
_cell.angle_beta   90.00
_cell.angle_gamma   90.00
#
_symmetry.space_group_name_H-M   'P 1'
#
loop_
_entity.id
_entity.type
_entity.pdbx_description
1 polymer ?
#
loop_
_entity_poly.entity_id
_entity_poly.type
_entity_poly.pdbx_seq_one_letter_code
_entity_poly.pdbx_strand_id
1 'polypeptide(L)'
;MKSFLKISLLTFISFLSFQATAQTSKYKCMLQMSNYVGEGAYIVVSLINPKGEYEKTLYVMGDDKKWYKTIKEWHKFQSKKQENISAKTGASVTGGDRSITTIDIEDAKINKGYKLRFESAVEDNKYYVADAEIPLSTEGLAAKTDGKGYIRYVRFNKI
;
A
#
# COMPACT_ATOMS: atom_id res chain seq x y z
N MET A 1 -52.07 9.92 45.21
CA MET A 1 -50.60 9.95 45.07
C MET A 1 -50.09 8.56 44.75
N LYS A 2 -50.27 8.11 43.50
CA LYS A 2 -49.82 6.81 43.01
C LYS A 2 -49.36 7.00 41.56
N SER A 3 -48.15 6.54 41.28
CA SER A 3 -47.69 6.13 39.95
C SER A 3 -47.45 7.18 38.85
N PHE A 4 -46.74 8.27 39.15
CA PHE A 4 -46.13 9.10 38.08
C PHE A 4 -44.59 9.05 38.05
N LEU A 5 -43.97 8.24 38.92
CA LEU A 5 -42.51 8.19 39.09
C LEU A 5 -41.84 7.00 38.37
N LYS A 6 -42.47 6.41 37.34
CA LYS A 6 -41.98 5.15 36.75
C LYS A 6 -41.94 5.07 35.24
N ILE A 7 -42.24 6.13 34.50
CA ILE A 7 -42.26 6.05 33.04
C ILE A 7 -41.42 7.18 32.46
N SER A 8 -40.43 6.76 31.67
CA SER A 8 -39.59 7.59 30.80
C SER A 8 -38.26 8.12 31.34
N LEU A 9 -37.59 7.36 32.21
CA LEU A 9 -36.11 7.38 32.29
C LEU A 9 -35.46 6.41 31.27
N LEU A 10 -36.23 5.91 30.30
CA LEU A 10 -35.79 4.86 29.38
C LEU A 10 -35.47 5.38 27.97
N THR A 11 -34.84 6.55 27.86
CA THR A 11 -34.10 6.96 26.66
C THR A 11 -32.61 6.83 26.93
N PHE A 12 -32.18 5.63 27.31
CA PHE A 12 -30.79 5.25 27.18
C PHE A 12 -30.57 4.88 25.70
N ILE A 13 -30.38 5.91 24.87
CA ILE A 13 -29.85 5.73 23.52
C ILE A 13 -28.43 5.23 23.72
N SER A 14 -28.29 3.91 23.74
CA SER A 14 -27.03 3.21 23.59
C SER A 14 -26.49 3.56 22.20
N PHE A 15 -25.71 4.65 22.12
CA PHE A 15 -24.71 4.83 21.08
C PHE A 15 -23.70 3.69 21.25
N LEU A 16 -24.04 2.52 20.71
CA LEU A 16 -23.06 1.50 20.36
C LEU A 16 -22.23 2.11 19.22
N SER A 17 -21.21 2.87 19.61
CA SER A 17 -20.11 3.21 18.74
C SER A 17 -19.56 1.88 18.23
N PHE A 18 -19.93 1.49 17.01
CA PHE A 18 -19.28 0.40 16.29
C PHE A 18 -17.81 0.82 16.14
N GLN A 19 -16.99 0.44 17.11
CA GLN A 19 -15.56 0.36 16.89
C GLN A 19 -15.38 -0.83 15.96
N ALA A 20 -15.55 -0.59 14.66
CA ALA A 20 -14.99 -1.46 13.65
C ALA A 20 -13.50 -1.52 13.99
N THR A 21 -13.08 -2.63 14.60
CA THR A 21 -11.66 -2.88 14.78
C THR A 21 -11.06 -2.81 13.38
N ALA A 22 -10.01 -2.02 13.23
CA ALA A 22 -9.33 -1.88 11.95
C ALA A 22 -8.62 -3.20 11.63
N GLN A 23 -9.40 -4.18 11.17
CA GLN A 23 -8.90 -5.49 10.83
C GLN A 23 -7.93 -5.33 9.67
N THR A 24 -6.73 -5.82 9.88
CA THR A 24 -5.63 -5.71 8.92
C THR A 24 -5.19 -7.12 8.58
N SER A 25 -5.25 -7.46 7.30
CA SER A 25 -4.74 -8.71 6.77
C SER A 25 -3.30 -8.53 6.31
N LYS A 26 -2.47 -9.56 6.52
CA LYS A 26 -1.11 -9.61 6.01
C LYS A 26 -1.10 -10.27 4.64
N TYR A 27 -0.31 -9.72 3.72
CA TYR A 27 -0.11 -10.28 2.40
C TYR A 27 1.38 -10.39 2.09
N LYS A 28 1.81 -11.53 1.56
CA LYS A 28 3.07 -11.65 0.84
C LYS A 28 2.91 -10.98 -0.51
N CYS A 29 3.61 -9.87 -0.70
CA CYS A 29 3.82 -9.20 -1.98
C CYS A 29 5.03 -9.82 -2.65
N MET A 30 4.80 -10.62 -3.69
CA MET A 30 5.86 -11.14 -4.55
C MET A 30 6.00 -10.22 -5.77
N LEU A 31 7.22 -9.78 -6.03
CA LEU A 31 7.57 -8.93 -7.15
C LEU A 31 8.70 -9.59 -7.94
N GLN A 32 8.50 -9.76 -9.24
CA GLN A 32 9.51 -10.26 -10.16
C GLN A 32 9.99 -9.12 -11.05
N MET A 33 11.30 -8.87 -11.10
CA MET A 33 11.89 -7.85 -11.95
C MET A 33 12.03 -8.34 -13.39
N SER A 34 11.89 -7.39 -14.32
CA SER A 34 12.33 -7.52 -15.71
C SER A 34 13.86 -7.61 -15.72
N ASN A 35 14.41 -8.25 -16.75
CA ASN A 35 15.86 -8.26 -16.95
C ASN A 35 16.29 -6.88 -17.49
N TYR A 36 17.24 -6.26 -16.82
CA TYR A 36 17.90 -5.03 -17.27
C TYR A 36 19.33 -4.99 -16.69
N VAL A 37 20.16 -4.12 -17.24
CA VAL A 37 21.52 -3.86 -16.75
C VAL A 37 21.52 -2.53 -16.00
N GLY A 38 22.11 -2.51 -14.81
CA GLY A 38 22.21 -1.33 -13.95
C GLY A 38 22.11 -1.69 -12.48
N GLU A 39 22.11 -0.66 -11.64
CA GLU A 39 21.93 -0.78 -10.20
C GLU A 39 20.54 -1.30 -9.81
N GLY A 40 20.40 -1.71 -8.55
CA GLY A 40 19.11 -2.17 -8.02
C GLY A 40 18.03 -1.09 -8.09
N ALA A 41 16.85 -1.46 -8.57
CA ALA A 41 15.70 -0.57 -8.64
C ALA A 41 15.20 -0.21 -7.24
N TYR A 42 14.94 1.08 -7.05
CA TYR A 42 14.12 1.60 -5.97
C TYR A 42 12.67 1.39 -6.35
N ILE A 43 11.90 0.75 -5.46
CA ILE A 43 10.48 0.47 -5.69
C ILE A 43 9.67 0.88 -4.47
N VAL A 44 8.57 1.59 -4.69
CA VAL A 44 7.67 1.98 -3.60
C VAL A 44 6.29 1.40 -3.85
N VAL A 45 5.74 0.76 -2.82
CA VAL A 45 4.36 0.28 -2.78
C VAL A 45 3.52 1.28 -2.00
N SER A 46 2.64 1.98 -2.72
CA SER A 46 1.74 2.97 -2.15
C SER A 46 0.29 2.51 -2.21
N LEU A 47 -0.47 2.85 -1.17
CA LEU A 47 -1.92 2.79 -1.17
C LEU A 47 -2.47 4.09 -1.74
N ILE A 48 -3.26 3.98 -2.81
CA ILE A 48 -3.91 5.11 -3.47
C ILE A 48 -5.41 5.02 -3.23
N ASN A 49 -5.99 6.13 -2.79
CA ASN A 49 -7.42 6.23 -2.49
C ASN A 49 -8.27 6.27 -3.79
N PRO A 50 -9.61 6.13 -3.69
CA PRO A 50 -10.48 6.16 -4.86
C PRO A 50 -10.47 7.48 -5.64
N LYS A 51 -9.98 8.57 -5.04
CA LYS A 51 -9.79 9.87 -5.69
C LYS A 51 -8.46 9.96 -6.46
N GLY A 52 -7.63 8.92 -6.41
CA GLY A 52 -6.31 8.88 -7.06
C GLY A 52 -5.19 9.51 -6.24
N GLU A 53 -5.43 9.84 -4.97
CA GLU A 53 -4.45 10.48 -4.08
C GLU A 53 -3.71 9.44 -3.25
N TYR A 54 -2.45 9.75 -2.91
CA TYR A 54 -1.63 8.93 -2.01
C TYR A 54 -2.20 8.96 -0.59
N GLU A 55 -2.45 7.79 -0.03
CA GLU A 55 -2.97 7.67 1.33
C GLU A 55 -1.92 7.20 2.33
N LYS A 56 -1.12 6.18 1.94
CA LYS A 56 -0.17 5.50 2.84
C LYS A 56 0.97 4.84 2.06
N THR A 57 2.18 4.87 2.61
CA THR A 57 3.30 4.04 2.16
C THR A 57 3.20 2.66 2.82
N LEU A 58 3.13 1.61 1.99
CA LEU A 58 3.04 0.22 2.46
C LEU A 58 4.41 -0.42 2.56
N TYR A 59 5.30 -0.18 1.59
CA TYR A 59 6.67 -0.69 1.61
C TYR A 59 7.59 0.10 0.67
N VAL A 60 8.89 0.14 1.00
CA VAL A 60 9.96 0.73 0.20
C VAL A 60 11.06 -0.31 0.01
N MET A 61 11.36 -0.66 -1.23
CA MET A 61 12.53 -1.44 -1.61
C MET A 61 13.60 -0.45 -2.07
N GLY A 62 14.69 -0.36 -1.31
CA GLY A 62 15.72 0.66 -1.40
C GLY A 62 15.80 1.44 -0.09
N ASP A 63 16.94 1.36 0.59
CA ASP A 63 17.16 1.85 1.95
C ASP A 63 17.99 3.14 2.02
N ASP A 64 18.71 3.47 0.96
CA ASP A 64 19.47 4.71 0.88
C ASP A 64 18.54 5.90 0.53
N LYS A 65 18.30 6.73 1.55
CA LYS A 65 17.45 7.92 1.47
C LYS A 65 17.89 8.91 0.37
N LYS A 66 19.16 8.91 -0.04
CA LYS A 66 19.64 9.82 -1.10
C LYS A 66 18.92 9.57 -2.43
N TRP A 67 18.44 8.34 -2.63
CA TRP A 67 17.75 7.93 -3.84
C TRP A 67 16.24 8.10 -3.78
N TYR A 68 15.64 8.43 -2.63
CA TYR A 68 14.18 8.57 -2.53
C TYR A 68 13.60 9.62 -3.48
N LYS A 69 14.36 10.68 -3.77
CA LYS A 69 13.99 11.73 -4.73
C LYS A 69 13.83 11.24 -6.17
N THR A 70 14.35 10.06 -6.53
CA THR A 70 14.18 9.48 -7.87
C THR A 70 12.76 8.96 -8.10
N ILE A 71 12.08 8.56 -7.01
CA ILE A 71 10.67 8.19 -7.00
C ILE A 71 9.83 9.46 -6.80
N LYS A 72 9.70 10.26 -7.87
CA LYS A 72 9.30 11.67 -7.80
C LYS A 72 7.94 11.90 -7.13
N GLU A 73 6.90 11.19 -7.55
CA GLU A 73 5.53 11.42 -7.04
C GLU A 73 5.36 10.93 -5.60
N TRP A 74 5.84 9.73 -5.28
CA TRP A 74 5.89 9.28 -3.89
C TRP A 74 6.72 10.22 -3.01
N HIS A 75 7.90 10.67 -3.45
CA HIS A 75 8.75 11.55 -2.66
C HIS A 75 8.06 12.89 -2.34
N LYS A 76 7.29 13.43 -3.30
CA LYS A 76 6.45 14.61 -3.09
C LYS A 76 5.38 14.37 -2.02
N PHE A 77 4.75 13.18 -2.00
CA PHE A 77 3.82 12.78 -0.95
C PHE A 77 4.52 12.64 0.42
N GLN A 78 5.60 11.86 0.46
CA GLN A 78 6.38 11.55 1.66
C GLN A 78 6.99 12.81 2.30
N SER A 79 7.40 13.80 1.49
CA SER A 79 7.94 15.06 1.98
C SER A 79 6.89 15.93 2.67
N LYS A 80 5.61 15.83 2.28
CA LYS A 80 4.49 16.56 2.89
C LYS A 80 3.96 15.88 4.14
N LYS A 81 3.87 14.56 4.08
CA LYS A 81 3.36 13.69 5.15
C LYS A 81 4.49 12.72 5.48
N GLN A 82 5.40 13.15 6.35
CA GLN A 82 6.59 12.38 6.76
C GLN A 82 6.20 11.11 7.52
N GLU A 83 5.67 10.12 6.82
CA GLU A 83 5.29 8.85 7.40
C GLU A 83 6.55 8.13 7.87
N ASN A 84 6.48 7.50 9.04
CA ASN A 84 7.58 6.66 9.49
C ASN A 84 7.62 5.38 8.65
N ILE A 85 8.67 5.23 7.86
CA ILE A 85 8.91 4.08 6.98
C ILE A 85 9.99 3.13 7.50
N SER A 86 10.58 3.38 8.68
CA SER A 86 11.73 2.59 9.17
C SER A 86 11.45 1.08 9.25
N ALA A 87 10.23 0.69 9.62
CA ALA A 87 9.79 -0.70 9.70
C ALA A 87 9.23 -1.27 8.38
N LYS A 88 9.31 -0.51 7.29
CA LYS A 88 8.73 -0.82 5.97
C LYS A 88 9.73 -0.61 4.83
N THR A 89 11.02 -0.60 5.14
CA THR A 89 12.09 -0.40 4.17
C THR A 89 12.98 -1.63 4.13
N GLY A 90 13.40 -2.02 2.92
CA GLY A 90 14.34 -3.11 2.68
C GLY A 90 15.31 -2.78 1.55
N ALA A 91 16.06 -3.78 1.08
CA ALA A 91 17.01 -3.61 -0.02
C ALA A 91 16.32 -3.24 -1.35
N SER A 92 17.04 -2.57 -2.24
CA SER A 92 16.64 -2.39 -3.65
C SER A 92 16.65 -3.72 -4.39
N VAL A 93 16.03 -3.78 -5.57
CA VAL A 93 15.84 -5.05 -6.31
C VAL A 93 16.51 -4.99 -7.68
N THR A 94 17.51 -5.85 -7.88
CA THR A 94 18.28 -5.97 -9.13
C THR A 94 17.42 -6.47 -10.30
N GLY A 95 17.84 -6.17 -11.53
CA GLY A 95 17.22 -6.72 -12.73
C GLY A 95 17.21 -8.26 -12.72
N GLY A 96 16.06 -8.84 -13.08
CA GLY A 96 15.83 -10.29 -13.07
C GLY A 96 15.59 -10.92 -11.69
N ASP A 97 15.89 -10.22 -10.60
CA ASP A 97 15.68 -10.73 -9.25
C ASP A 97 14.20 -10.74 -8.85
N ARG A 98 13.94 -11.45 -7.74
CA ARG A 98 12.63 -11.54 -7.12
C ARG A 98 12.70 -11.03 -5.69
N SER A 99 11.74 -10.18 -5.34
CA SER A 99 11.54 -9.68 -3.98
C SER A 99 10.25 -10.27 -3.40
N ILE A 100 10.28 -10.61 -2.11
CA ILE A 100 9.11 -11.06 -1.36
C ILE A 100 9.06 -10.24 -0.08
N THR A 101 8.01 -9.44 0.08
CA THR A 101 7.82 -8.60 1.27
C THR A 101 6.45 -8.85 1.87
N THR A 102 6.31 -8.63 3.18
CA THR A 102 5.01 -8.67 3.84
C THR A 102 4.47 -7.26 3.93
N ILE A 103 3.23 -7.06 3.45
CA ILE A 103 2.51 -5.80 3.58
C ILE A 103 1.22 -6.01 4.36
N ASP A 104 0.85 -4.98 5.10
CA ASP A 104 -0.34 -4.95 5.93
C ASP A 104 -1.41 -4.12 5.23
N ILE A 105 -2.56 -4.74 4.94
CA ILE A 105 -3.69 -4.13 4.22
C ILE A 105 -4.90 -4.10 5.14
N GLU A 106 -5.47 -2.90 5.33
CA GLU A 106 -6.72 -2.71 6.07
C GLU A 106 -7.88 -3.29 5.28
N ASP A 107 -8.59 -4.28 5.85
CA ASP A 107 -9.65 -5.04 5.17
C ASP A 107 -10.79 -4.12 4.73
N ALA A 108 -11.04 -3.05 5.50
CA ALA A 108 -12.05 -2.03 5.19
C ALA A 108 -11.83 -1.31 3.84
N LYS A 109 -10.62 -1.37 3.27
CA LYS A 109 -10.27 -0.72 1.99
C LYS A 109 -10.41 -1.64 0.78
N ILE A 110 -10.49 -2.95 1.01
CA ILE A 110 -10.66 -3.94 -0.05
C ILE A 110 -12.06 -3.79 -0.65
N ASN A 111 -12.15 -3.83 -1.98
CA ASN A 111 -13.39 -3.63 -2.75
C ASN A 111 -14.03 -2.24 -2.55
N LYS A 112 -13.25 -1.22 -2.17
CA LYS A 112 -13.72 0.17 -2.00
C LYS A 112 -13.20 1.16 -3.07
N GLY A 113 -12.66 0.65 -4.18
CA GLY A 113 -12.10 1.48 -5.26
C GLY A 113 -10.67 1.99 -4.99
N TYR A 114 -10.04 1.50 -3.92
CA TYR A 114 -8.61 1.71 -3.66
C TYR A 114 -7.76 0.94 -4.68
N LYS A 115 -6.49 1.33 -4.78
CA LYS A 115 -5.48 0.60 -5.57
C LYS A 115 -4.12 0.59 -4.91
N LEU A 116 -3.34 -0.43 -5.22
CA LEU A 116 -1.92 -0.50 -4.92
C LEU A 116 -1.15 0.01 -6.14
N ARG A 117 -0.27 0.97 -5.94
CA ARG A 117 0.61 1.50 -6.97
C ARG A 117 2.05 1.16 -6.65
N PHE A 118 2.74 0.64 -7.65
CA PHE A 118 4.17 0.37 -7.64
C PHE A 118 4.85 1.41 -8.50
N GLU A 119 5.67 2.23 -7.86
CA GLU A 119 6.58 3.14 -8.55
C GLU A 119 7.95 2.51 -8.60
N SER A 120 8.70 2.72 -9.69
CA SER A 120 10.05 2.19 -9.82
C SER A 120 10.99 3.19 -10.48
N ALA A 121 12.24 3.23 -10.00
CA ALA A 121 13.33 3.95 -10.64
C ALA A 121 14.63 3.18 -10.44
N VAL A 122 15.47 3.19 -11.46
CA VAL A 122 16.87 2.76 -11.38
C VAL A 122 17.74 4.01 -11.43
N GLU A 123 18.88 3.99 -10.74
CA GLU A 123 19.86 5.09 -10.79
C GLU A 123 20.22 5.44 -12.24
N ASP A 124 20.23 6.74 -12.53
CA ASP A 124 20.50 7.32 -13.85
C ASP A 124 19.65 6.78 -15.01
N ASN A 125 18.49 6.21 -14.68
CA ASN A 125 17.63 5.53 -15.63
C ASN A 125 16.19 6.09 -15.57
N LYS A 126 15.29 5.48 -16.36
CA LYS A 126 13.90 5.91 -16.45
C LYS A 126 13.18 5.74 -15.11
N TYR A 127 12.21 6.60 -14.84
CA TYR A 127 11.30 6.49 -13.71
C TYR A 127 9.90 6.13 -14.22
N TYR A 128 9.24 5.18 -13.55
CA TYR A 128 7.88 4.76 -13.83
C TYR A 128 6.99 5.03 -12.62
N VAL A 129 6.12 6.04 -12.74
CA VAL A 129 5.12 6.41 -11.71
C VAL A 129 4.15 5.26 -11.42
N ALA A 130 3.78 4.50 -12.45
CA ALA A 130 2.82 3.41 -12.36
C ALA A 130 3.36 2.21 -13.13
N ASP A 131 4.47 1.65 -12.65
CA ASP A 131 5.07 0.44 -13.22
C ASP A 131 4.08 -0.73 -13.09
N ALA A 132 3.46 -0.89 -11.93
CA ALA A 132 2.27 -1.72 -11.77
C ALA A 132 1.18 -0.97 -10.98
N GLU A 133 -0.08 -1.21 -11.35
CA GLU A 133 -1.24 -0.76 -10.59
C GLU A 133 -2.23 -1.91 -10.45
N ILE A 134 -2.68 -2.15 -9.22
CA ILE A 134 -3.50 -3.31 -8.87
C ILE A 134 -4.73 -2.78 -8.15
N PRO A 135 -5.95 -3.00 -8.68
CA PRO A 135 -7.17 -2.70 -7.95
C PRO A 135 -7.16 -3.43 -6.62
N LEU A 136 -7.37 -2.71 -5.51
CA LEU A 136 -7.45 -3.32 -4.19
C LEU A 136 -8.81 -4.00 -4.02
N SER A 137 -8.95 -5.13 -4.69
CA SER A 137 -10.15 -5.96 -4.78
C SER A 137 -9.76 -7.42 -4.56
N THR A 138 -10.74 -8.25 -4.24
CA THR A 138 -10.50 -9.70 -4.07
C THR A 138 -9.89 -10.29 -5.34
N GLU A 139 -10.43 -9.94 -6.50
CA GLU A 139 -9.98 -10.43 -7.81
C GLU A 139 -8.61 -9.87 -8.16
N GLY A 140 -8.38 -8.57 -7.93
CA GLY A 140 -7.10 -7.92 -8.19
C GLY A 140 -5.96 -8.48 -7.34
N LEU A 141 -6.22 -8.81 -6.07
CA LEU A 141 -5.24 -9.44 -5.18
C LEU A 141 -4.98 -10.91 -5.53
N ALA A 142 -5.95 -11.62 -6.12
CA ALA A 142 -5.77 -12.99 -6.58
C ALA A 142 -5.07 -13.08 -7.96
N ALA A 143 -5.10 -12.01 -8.74
CA ALA A 143 -4.53 -11.98 -10.09
C ALA A 143 -3.01 -11.80 -10.11
N LYS A 144 -2.39 -12.29 -11.20
CA LYS A 144 -1.04 -11.85 -11.59
C LYS A 144 -1.18 -10.53 -12.36
N THR A 145 -0.57 -9.47 -11.84
CA THR A 145 -0.54 -8.17 -12.54
C THR A 145 0.81 -7.99 -13.20
N ASP A 146 0.83 -7.84 -14.53
CA ASP A 146 2.05 -7.54 -15.26
C ASP A 146 2.44 -6.07 -15.10
N GLY A 147 3.75 -5.81 -14.97
CA GLY A 147 4.29 -4.47 -14.90
C GLY A 147 4.52 -3.86 -16.29
N LYS A 148 4.92 -2.60 -16.31
CA LYS A 148 5.09 -1.77 -17.54
C LYS A 148 6.53 -1.32 -17.74
N GLY A 149 7.41 -1.54 -16.77
CA GLY A 149 8.80 -1.09 -16.75
C GLY A 149 9.73 -2.12 -16.14
N TYR A 150 10.36 -1.77 -15.02
CA TYR A 150 11.34 -2.62 -14.34
C TYR A 150 10.67 -3.81 -13.64
N ILE A 151 9.39 -3.70 -13.30
CA ILE A 151 8.62 -4.81 -12.76
C ILE A 151 8.10 -5.65 -13.93
N ARG A 152 8.38 -6.95 -13.89
CA ARG A 152 7.79 -7.90 -14.84
C ARG A 152 6.37 -8.26 -14.42
N TYR A 153 6.19 -8.65 -13.16
CA TYR A 153 4.86 -8.88 -12.58
C TYR A 153 4.87 -8.83 -11.05
N VAL A 154 3.68 -8.67 -10.48
CA VAL A 154 3.39 -8.74 -9.05
C VAL A 154 2.31 -9.79 -8.78
N ARG A 155 2.41 -10.48 -7.63
CA ARG A 155 1.40 -11.38 -7.09
C ARG A 155 1.25 -11.20 -5.59
N PHE A 156 0.05 -11.45 -5.06
CA PHE A 156 -0.20 -11.45 -3.63
C PHE A 156 -0.73 -12.79 -3.13
N ASN A 157 -0.26 -13.19 -1.95
CA ASN A 157 -0.84 -14.30 -1.20
C ASN A 157 -1.14 -13.81 0.22
N LYS A 158 -2.38 -14.01 0.68
CA LYS A 158 -2.75 -13.75 2.08
C LYS A 158 -2.00 -14.70 3.01
N ILE A 159 -1.56 -14.22 4.17
CA ILE A 159 -0.87 -15.00 5.21
C ILE A 159 -1.48 -14.79 6.59
#